data_AF-A0A1M7SFF8-F1
#
_entry.id   AF-A0A1M7SFF8-F1
#
_cell.length_a   1.000
_cell.length_b   1.000
_cell.length_c   1.000
_cell.angle_alpha   90.00
_cell.angle_beta   90.00
_cell.angle_gamma   90.00
#
_symmetry.space_group_name_H-M   'P 1'
#
loop_
_entity.id
_entity.type
_entity.pdbx_description
1 polymer ?
#
loop_
_entity_poly.entity_id
_entity_poly.type
_entity_poly.pdbx_seq_one_letter_code
_entity_poly.pdbx_strand_id
1 'polypeptide(L)'
;MQLKLAENIKRYRKEMGLTQDGLAEALGVTIGAVSKWENGNNVPDITTLMELANLYNISMDELLSYDKSSKNIDKMVETIENLCDEHKFDEAVLEANSALTRYPHTFKVLLACAKLYYYKSYADMNAKDCDMAIDLMNRCLEYFSQNTDPAVKEFTIRLYIAELYMKKDPDKALAELKNINYNGCNDAIIGQLLLDMHNREECLEYSSMALLRNFGVQYELMTNMSLAVASSGKVKDLRMAVDLLDASIVILDTYAVPDSIGYTHKLKTISLIIKAWWFACLKEYDAMEECVRDSYNLAVTYDKTPHKSSELSTSIRFYLCKHKSSVYDSLGATAVSGIEALFSQKIDGSNKINHKHLGKVIECWNRMKKNEP
;
A
#
# COMPACT_ATOMS: atom_id res chain seq x y z
N MET A 1 12.30 -20.25 -34.82
CA MET A 1 12.77 -21.13 -33.73
C MET A 1 13.90 -21.96 -34.29
N GLN A 2 15.14 -21.78 -33.83
CA GLN A 2 16.32 -22.46 -34.41
C GLN A 2 16.81 -23.51 -33.41
N LEU A 3 16.48 -24.77 -33.66
CA LEU A 3 16.97 -25.90 -32.87
C LEU A 3 18.43 -26.18 -33.28
N LYS A 4 19.33 -26.36 -32.31
CA LYS A 4 20.75 -26.67 -32.54
C LYS A 4 21.06 -28.17 -32.44
N LEU A 5 20.06 -28.99 -32.73
CA LEU A 5 20.11 -30.44 -32.50
C LEU A 5 21.29 -31.11 -33.22
N ALA A 6 21.53 -30.83 -34.51
CA ALA A 6 22.63 -31.40 -35.27
C ALA A 6 24.01 -31.08 -34.66
N GLU A 7 24.20 -29.83 -34.25
CA GLU A 7 25.41 -29.36 -33.58
C GLU A 7 25.60 -30.04 -32.22
N ASN A 8 24.53 -30.19 -31.45
CA ASN A 8 24.55 -30.80 -30.13
C ASN A 8 24.83 -32.30 -30.19
N ILE A 9 24.18 -33.05 -31.09
CA ILE A 9 24.47 -34.49 -31.30
C ILE A 9 25.96 -34.67 -31.59
N LYS A 10 26.51 -33.84 -32.48
CA LYS A 10 27.94 -33.87 -32.82
C LYS A 10 28.85 -33.47 -31.67
N ARG A 11 28.46 -32.47 -30.89
CA ARG A 11 29.21 -31.98 -29.72
C ARG A 11 29.29 -33.06 -28.65
N TYR A 12 28.14 -33.55 -28.17
CA TYR A 12 28.09 -34.53 -27.08
C TYR A 12 28.72 -35.87 -27.46
N ARG A 13 28.54 -36.33 -28.71
CA ARG A 13 29.28 -37.51 -29.21
C ARG A 13 30.79 -37.34 -29.04
N LYS A 14 31.32 -36.18 -29.44
CA LYS A 14 32.76 -35.90 -29.33
C LYS A 14 33.22 -35.77 -27.88
N GLU A 15 32.40 -35.18 -27.00
CA GLU A 15 32.69 -35.09 -25.57
C GLU A 15 32.77 -36.46 -24.90
N MET A 16 31.95 -37.43 -25.34
CA MET A 16 32.06 -38.83 -24.93
C MET A 16 33.21 -39.60 -25.60
N GLY A 17 33.96 -38.98 -26.52
CA GLY A 17 35.04 -39.64 -27.26
C GLY A 17 34.59 -40.68 -28.29
N LEU A 18 33.29 -40.70 -28.65
CA LEU A 18 32.75 -41.67 -29.60
C LEU A 18 33.02 -41.25 -31.06
N THR A 19 33.24 -42.22 -31.95
CA THR A 19 33.17 -42.00 -33.41
C THR A 19 31.71 -42.03 -33.88
N GLN A 20 31.41 -41.58 -35.11
CA GLN A 20 30.05 -41.72 -35.66
C GLN A 20 29.59 -43.19 -35.70
N ASP A 21 30.54 -44.09 -35.92
CA ASP A 21 30.33 -45.54 -35.87
C ASP A 21 30.01 -46.02 -34.44
N GLY A 22 30.80 -45.60 -33.45
CA GLY A 22 30.55 -45.94 -32.05
C GLY A 22 29.22 -45.41 -31.52
N LEU A 23 28.77 -44.24 -31.98
CA LEU A 23 27.43 -43.74 -31.67
C LEU A 23 26.33 -44.55 -32.36
N ALA A 24 26.56 -44.98 -33.60
CA ALA A 24 25.62 -45.80 -34.35
C ALA A 24 25.45 -47.18 -33.69
N GLU A 25 26.54 -47.80 -33.24
CA GLU A 25 26.53 -49.05 -32.49
C GLU A 25 25.80 -48.91 -31.15
N ALA A 26 26.08 -47.85 -30.38
CA ALA A 26 25.45 -47.60 -29.09
C ALA A 26 23.92 -47.43 -29.16
N LEU A 27 23.41 -46.94 -30.29
CA LEU A 27 21.98 -46.69 -30.52
C LEU A 27 21.32 -47.74 -31.42
N GLY A 28 22.05 -48.75 -31.91
CA GLY A 28 21.49 -49.77 -32.81
C GLY A 28 21.04 -49.22 -34.17
N VAL A 29 21.70 -48.17 -34.68
CA VAL A 29 21.35 -47.50 -35.95
C VAL A 29 22.51 -47.58 -36.95
N THR A 30 22.30 -47.08 -38.16
CA THR A 30 23.37 -47.03 -39.17
C THR A 30 24.25 -45.77 -39.00
N ILE A 31 25.55 -45.89 -39.31
CA ILE A 31 26.49 -44.75 -39.35
C ILE A 31 25.95 -43.63 -40.25
N GLY A 32 25.32 -44.00 -41.37
CA GLY A 32 24.69 -43.06 -42.29
C GLY A 32 23.53 -42.26 -41.68
N ALA A 33 22.80 -42.83 -40.72
CA ALA A 33 21.79 -42.11 -39.97
C ALA A 33 22.43 -41.05 -39.06
N VAL A 34 23.46 -41.44 -38.28
CA VAL A 34 24.22 -40.52 -37.42
C VAL A 34 24.82 -39.36 -38.23
N SER A 35 25.44 -39.65 -39.37
CA SER A 35 25.99 -38.61 -40.25
C SER A 35 24.92 -37.63 -40.75
N LYS A 36 23.74 -38.13 -41.13
CA LYS A 36 22.63 -37.27 -41.57
C LYS A 36 22.12 -36.39 -40.43
N TRP A 37 22.07 -36.90 -39.20
CA TRP A 37 21.67 -36.12 -38.02
C TRP A 37 22.67 -35.01 -37.70
N GLU A 38 23.97 -35.32 -37.67
CA GLU A 38 25.03 -34.35 -37.35
C GLU A 38 25.21 -33.27 -38.43
N ASN A 39 24.78 -33.55 -39.66
CA ASN A 39 24.81 -32.60 -40.77
C ASN A 39 23.47 -31.85 -40.96
N GLY A 40 22.45 -32.15 -40.14
CA GLY A 40 21.12 -31.52 -40.26
C GLY A 40 20.31 -31.97 -41.49
N ASN A 41 20.74 -33.02 -42.18
CA ASN A 41 20.07 -33.55 -43.38
C ASN A 41 18.83 -34.39 -43.05
N ASN A 42 18.72 -34.88 -41.81
CA ASN A 42 17.54 -35.54 -41.27
C ASN A 42 17.51 -35.39 -39.74
N VAL A 43 16.35 -35.61 -39.13
CA VAL A 43 16.15 -35.54 -37.67
C VAL A 43 15.91 -36.95 -37.12
N PRO A 44 16.50 -37.34 -35.98
CA PRO A 44 16.14 -38.59 -35.31
C PRO A 44 14.67 -38.57 -34.86
N ASP A 45 14.04 -39.73 -34.77
CA ASP A 45 12.69 -39.81 -34.21
C ASP A 45 12.69 -39.54 -32.68
N ILE A 46 11.49 -39.38 -32.11
CA ILE A 46 11.35 -39.02 -30.69
C ILE A 46 11.98 -40.05 -29.75
N THR A 47 11.91 -41.34 -30.09
CA THR A 47 12.51 -42.44 -29.35
C THR A 47 14.03 -42.36 -29.34
N THR A 48 14.63 -42.13 -30.51
CA THR A 48 16.08 -41.98 -30.68
C THR A 48 16.58 -40.72 -29.98
N LEU A 49 15.80 -39.64 -29.97
CA LEU A 49 16.14 -38.42 -29.23
C LEU A 49 16.19 -38.67 -27.72
N MET A 50 15.25 -39.43 -27.17
CA MET A 50 15.27 -39.82 -25.76
C MET A 50 16.48 -40.71 -25.44
N GLU A 51 16.82 -41.65 -26.33
CA GLU A 51 18.00 -42.50 -26.17
C GLU A 51 19.30 -41.68 -26.23
N LEU A 52 19.41 -40.71 -27.14
CA LEU A 52 20.53 -39.76 -27.20
C LEU A 52 20.65 -38.95 -25.90
N ALA A 53 19.54 -38.40 -25.39
CA ALA A 53 19.53 -37.65 -24.15
C ALA A 53 20.00 -38.51 -22.96
N ASN A 54 19.52 -39.76 -22.89
CA ASN A 54 19.93 -40.73 -21.87
C ASN A 54 21.41 -41.12 -22.00
N LEU A 55 21.88 -41.40 -23.22
CA LEU A 55 23.28 -41.76 -23.51
C LEU A 55 24.24 -40.64 -23.09
N TYR A 56 23.86 -39.39 -23.37
CA TYR A 56 24.65 -38.20 -23.01
C TYR A 56 24.45 -37.75 -21.55
N ASN A 57 23.52 -38.37 -20.82
CA ASN A 57 23.13 -37.99 -19.46
C ASN A 57 22.74 -36.50 -19.34
N ILE A 58 21.95 -36.02 -20.31
CA ILE A 58 21.41 -34.66 -20.36
C ILE A 58 19.89 -34.70 -20.51
N SER A 59 19.24 -33.55 -20.32
CA SER A 59 17.81 -33.44 -20.59
C SER A 59 17.51 -33.28 -22.09
N MET A 60 16.28 -33.64 -22.50
CA MET A 60 15.78 -33.34 -23.85
C MET A 60 15.80 -31.84 -24.17
N ASP A 61 15.54 -31.01 -23.16
CA ASP A 61 15.62 -29.56 -23.24
C ASP A 61 17.04 -29.12 -23.62
N GLU A 62 18.05 -29.69 -22.97
CA GLU A 62 19.47 -29.41 -23.25
C GLU A 62 19.90 -29.92 -24.63
N LEU A 63 19.52 -31.15 -25.01
CA LEU A 63 19.82 -31.75 -26.31
C LEU A 63 19.29 -30.91 -27.48
N LEU A 64 18.09 -30.35 -27.33
CA LEU A 64 17.44 -29.51 -28.34
C LEU A 64 17.88 -28.04 -28.27
N SER A 65 18.64 -27.65 -27.23
CA SER A 65 18.86 -26.26 -26.84
C SER A 65 17.55 -25.49 -26.67
N TYR A 66 16.57 -26.16 -26.08
CA TYR A 66 15.30 -25.60 -25.68
C TYR A 66 15.41 -25.05 -24.25
N ASP A 67 15.60 -23.74 -24.11
CA ASP A 67 15.60 -23.09 -22.80
C ASP A 67 14.15 -23.01 -22.31
N LYS A 68 13.78 -23.79 -21.28
CA LYS A 68 12.45 -23.77 -20.65
C LYS A 68 12.13 -22.33 -20.27
N SER A 69 11.21 -21.72 -21.01
CA SER A 69 11.06 -20.28 -21.01
C SER A 69 10.15 -19.79 -19.89
N SER A 70 10.44 -20.14 -18.63
CA SER A 70 9.94 -19.34 -17.51
C SER A 70 10.39 -17.88 -17.64
N LYS A 71 11.59 -17.68 -18.21
CA LYS A 71 12.12 -16.39 -18.70
C LYS A 71 11.24 -15.68 -19.74
N ASN A 72 10.22 -16.34 -20.30
CA ASN A 72 9.32 -15.72 -21.29
C ASN A 72 8.09 -15.11 -20.62
N ILE A 73 7.54 -15.71 -19.55
CA ILE A 73 6.35 -15.15 -18.89
C ILE A 73 6.70 -13.83 -18.21
N ASP A 74 7.73 -13.82 -17.36
CA ASP A 74 8.11 -12.59 -16.66
C ASP A 74 8.53 -11.49 -17.65
N LYS A 75 9.23 -11.85 -18.75
CA LYS A 75 9.58 -10.90 -19.81
C LYS A 75 8.37 -10.38 -20.59
N MET A 76 7.39 -11.23 -20.89
CA MET A 76 6.13 -10.82 -21.55
C MET A 76 5.36 -9.86 -20.65
N VAL A 77 5.24 -10.19 -19.36
CA VAL A 77 4.60 -9.33 -18.36
C VAL A 77 5.32 -7.99 -18.26
N GLU A 78 6.64 -8.00 -18.07
CA GLU A 78 7.46 -6.78 -18.01
C GLU A 78 7.33 -5.95 -19.30
N THR A 79 7.27 -6.59 -20.47
CA THR A 79 7.08 -5.89 -21.75
C THR A 79 5.70 -5.22 -21.81
N ILE A 80 4.63 -5.91 -21.39
CA ILE A 80 3.28 -5.34 -21.33
C ILE A 80 3.25 -4.15 -20.36
N GLU A 81 3.83 -4.30 -19.17
CA GLU A 81 3.87 -3.26 -18.14
C GLU A 81 4.65 -2.03 -18.61
N ASN A 82 5.86 -2.21 -19.16
CA ASN A 82 6.66 -1.11 -19.69
C ASN A 82 5.95 -0.38 -20.84
N LEU A 83 5.30 -1.11 -21.75
CA LEU A 83 4.53 -0.48 -22.83
C LEU A 83 3.31 0.29 -22.30
N CYS A 84 2.67 -0.18 -21.22
CA CYS A 84 1.61 0.57 -20.53
C CYS A 84 2.15 1.87 -19.92
N ASP A 85 3.28 1.81 -19.22
CA ASP A 85 3.91 2.97 -18.59
C ASP A 85 4.37 4.01 -19.62
N GLU A 86 4.75 3.57 -20.82
CA GLU A 86 5.06 4.42 -21.97
C GLU A 86 3.82 4.89 -22.76
N HIS A 87 2.61 4.56 -22.33
CA HIS A 87 1.33 4.85 -23.02
C HIS A 87 1.23 4.26 -24.44
N LYS A 88 1.99 3.21 -24.75
CA LYS A 88 1.96 2.50 -26.05
C LYS A 88 0.93 1.37 -26.03
N PHE A 89 -0.33 1.73 -25.84
CA PHE A 89 -1.41 0.77 -25.60
C PHE A 89 -1.64 -0.22 -26.75
N ASP A 90 -1.51 0.21 -28.01
CA ASP A 90 -1.71 -0.69 -29.16
C ASP A 90 -0.64 -1.79 -29.22
N GLU A 91 0.62 -1.44 -28.96
CA GLU A 91 1.72 -2.40 -28.88
C GLU A 91 1.54 -3.33 -27.68
N ALA A 92 1.13 -2.79 -26.53
CA ALA A 92 0.85 -3.58 -25.33
C ALA A 92 -0.29 -4.58 -25.55
N VAL A 93 -1.33 -4.20 -26.31
CA VAL A 93 -2.45 -5.10 -26.66
C VAL A 93 -1.98 -6.25 -27.56
N LEU A 94 -1.06 -6.00 -28.50
CA LEU A 94 -0.49 -7.08 -29.32
C LEU A 94 0.25 -8.10 -28.46
N GLU A 95 1.07 -7.62 -27.52
CA GLU A 95 1.81 -8.50 -26.59
C GLU A 95 0.87 -9.22 -25.62
N ALA A 96 -0.13 -8.53 -25.07
CA ALA A 96 -1.15 -9.10 -24.21
C ALA A 96 -1.94 -10.22 -24.90
N ASN A 97 -2.34 -10.04 -26.16
CA ASN A 97 -3.01 -11.08 -26.94
C ASN A 97 -2.11 -12.31 -27.16
N SER A 98 -0.82 -12.09 -27.44
CA SER A 98 0.19 -13.16 -27.54
C SER A 98 0.32 -13.92 -26.23
N ALA A 99 0.42 -13.20 -25.10
CA ALA A 99 0.56 -13.76 -23.77
C ALA A 99 -0.69 -14.54 -23.33
N LEU A 100 -1.89 -13.97 -23.49
CA LEU A 100 -3.16 -14.61 -23.17
C LEU A 100 -3.42 -15.86 -24.01
N THR A 101 -2.97 -15.89 -25.27
CA THR A 101 -3.08 -17.08 -26.12
C THR A 101 -2.21 -18.23 -25.59
N ARG A 102 -1.01 -17.92 -25.11
CA ARG A 102 -0.05 -18.93 -24.63
C ARG A 102 -0.30 -19.35 -23.18
N TYR A 103 -0.76 -18.42 -22.35
CA TYR A 103 -0.85 -18.58 -20.89
C TYR A 103 -2.19 -18.06 -20.34
N PRO A 104 -3.36 -18.55 -20.83
CA PRO A 104 -4.68 -18.00 -20.49
C PRO A 104 -5.08 -18.16 -19.02
N HIS A 105 -4.39 -19.00 -18.25
CA HIS A 105 -4.73 -19.31 -16.86
C HIS A 105 -3.58 -19.00 -15.89
N THR A 106 -2.64 -18.14 -16.31
CA THR A 106 -1.50 -17.73 -15.47
C THR A 106 -1.80 -16.38 -14.82
N PHE A 107 -1.87 -16.35 -13.49
CA PHE A 107 -2.27 -15.16 -12.73
C PHE A 107 -1.48 -13.90 -13.08
N LYS A 108 -0.14 -13.97 -13.14
CA LYS A 108 0.68 -12.80 -13.49
C LYS A 108 0.35 -12.24 -14.88
N VAL A 109 0.12 -13.12 -15.86
CA VAL A 109 -0.26 -12.72 -17.23
C VAL A 109 -1.65 -12.08 -17.23
N LEU A 110 -2.61 -12.70 -16.55
CA LEU A 110 -3.96 -12.17 -16.41
C LEU A 110 -3.93 -10.78 -15.76
N LEU A 111 -3.17 -10.60 -14.68
CA LEU A 111 -3.09 -9.33 -13.95
C LEU A 111 -2.45 -8.23 -14.80
N ALA A 112 -1.35 -8.52 -15.49
CA ALA A 112 -0.70 -7.56 -16.39
C ALA A 112 -1.64 -7.10 -17.51
N CYS A 113 -2.33 -8.05 -18.14
CA CYS A 113 -3.31 -7.75 -19.18
C CYS A 113 -4.52 -6.98 -18.63
N ALA A 114 -5.03 -7.36 -17.44
CA ALA A 114 -6.15 -6.69 -16.80
C ALA A 114 -5.82 -5.22 -16.49
N LYS A 115 -4.61 -4.95 -15.97
CA LYS A 115 -4.13 -3.59 -15.72
C LYS A 115 -3.96 -2.78 -17.00
N LEU A 116 -3.42 -3.38 -18.07
CA LEU A 116 -3.37 -2.75 -19.39
C LEU A 116 -4.75 -2.26 -19.83
N TYR A 117 -5.75 -3.14 -19.83
CA TYR A 117 -7.10 -2.78 -20.25
C TYR A 117 -7.76 -1.79 -19.29
N TYR A 118 -7.48 -1.89 -17.99
CA TYR A 118 -7.90 -0.90 -17.01
C TYR A 118 -7.38 0.49 -17.39
N TYR A 119 -6.05 0.68 -17.54
CA TYR A 119 -5.47 1.99 -17.87
C TYR A 119 -5.95 2.52 -19.23
N LYS A 120 -6.00 1.64 -20.24
CA LYS A 120 -6.51 1.98 -21.58
C LYS A 120 -7.96 2.44 -21.53
N SER A 121 -8.82 1.80 -20.74
CA SER A 121 -10.23 2.19 -20.60
C SER A 121 -10.40 3.59 -20.01
N TYR A 122 -9.52 4.01 -19.10
CA TYR A 122 -9.52 5.36 -18.54
C TYR A 122 -9.00 6.42 -19.52
N ALA A 123 -8.01 6.06 -20.34
CA ALA A 123 -7.44 6.95 -21.35
C ALA A 123 -8.45 7.24 -22.49
N ASP A 124 -9.08 6.20 -23.02
CA ASP A 124 -9.90 6.29 -24.24
C ASP A 124 -11.41 6.36 -23.97
N MET A 125 -11.84 6.19 -22.71
CA MET A 125 -13.25 6.04 -22.32
C MET A 125 -13.99 4.94 -23.11
N ASN A 126 -13.27 3.88 -23.51
CA ASN A 126 -13.80 2.83 -24.35
C ASN A 126 -14.47 1.73 -23.53
N ALA A 127 -15.77 1.52 -23.77
CA ALA A 127 -16.57 0.50 -23.10
C ALA A 127 -16.04 -0.93 -23.29
N LYS A 128 -15.50 -1.27 -24.48
CA LYS A 128 -14.98 -2.63 -24.75
C LYS A 128 -13.72 -2.93 -23.95
N ASP A 129 -12.85 -1.95 -23.76
CA ASP A 129 -11.65 -2.11 -22.95
C ASP A 129 -12.02 -2.25 -21.47
N CYS A 130 -13.03 -1.50 -21.00
CA CYS A 130 -13.60 -1.67 -19.67
C CYS A 130 -14.17 -3.09 -19.46
N ASP A 131 -14.94 -3.60 -20.42
CA ASP A 131 -15.48 -4.98 -20.39
C ASP A 131 -14.37 -6.02 -20.27
N MET A 132 -13.31 -5.87 -21.09
CA MET A 132 -12.16 -6.77 -21.07
C MET A 132 -11.38 -6.69 -19.76
N ALA A 133 -11.20 -5.48 -19.21
CA ALA A 133 -10.55 -5.31 -17.91
C ALA A 133 -11.31 -6.02 -16.80
N ILE A 134 -12.64 -5.87 -16.75
CA ILE A 134 -13.49 -6.53 -15.76
C ILE A 134 -13.43 -8.05 -15.90
N ASP A 135 -13.51 -8.60 -17.13
CA ASP A 135 -13.39 -10.05 -17.37
C ASP A 135 -12.05 -10.59 -16.85
N LEU A 136 -10.94 -9.95 -17.24
CA LEU A 136 -9.61 -10.38 -16.83
C LEU A 136 -9.39 -10.23 -15.32
N MET A 137 -9.91 -9.19 -14.68
CA MET A 137 -9.84 -9.04 -13.22
C MET A 137 -10.63 -10.14 -12.49
N ASN A 138 -11.82 -10.50 -12.98
CA ASN A 138 -12.57 -11.63 -12.42
C ASN A 138 -11.82 -12.95 -12.57
N ARG A 139 -11.19 -13.18 -13.73
CA ARG A 139 -10.30 -14.34 -13.93
C ARG A 139 -9.09 -14.30 -13.01
N CYS A 140 -8.53 -13.12 -12.70
CA CYS A 140 -7.47 -13.00 -11.69
C CYS A 140 -7.93 -13.52 -10.32
N LEU A 141 -9.18 -13.28 -9.92
CA LEU A 141 -9.75 -13.81 -8.67
C LEU A 141 -9.84 -15.34 -8.71
N GLU A 142 -10.26 -15.94 -9.83
CA GLU A 142 -10.32 -17.40 -9.99
C GLU A 142 -8.95 -18.07 -9.84
N TYR A 143 -7.89 -17.43 -10.35
CA TYR A 143 -6.51 -17.93 -10.32
C TYR A 143 -5.65 -17.30 -9.21
N PHE A 144 -6.27 -16.64 -8.21
CA PHE A 144 -5.55 -15.91 -7.18
C PHE A 144 -4.61 -16.79 -6.34
N SER A 145 -4.88 -18.10 -6.24
CA SER A 145 -4.02 -19.06 -5.55
C SER A 145 -2.60 -19.18 -6.13
N GLN A 146 -2.39 -18.73 -7.38
CA GLN A 146 -1.07 -18.66 -8.02
C GLN A 146 -0.29 -17.38 -7.68
N ASN A 147 -0.93 -16.41 -7.03
CA ASN A 147 -0.29 -15.16 -6.70
C ASN A 147 0.90 -15.38 -5.75
N THR A 148 2.04 -14.80 -6.10
CA THR A 148 3.28 -14.85 -5.31
C THR A 148 3.70 -13.47 -4.80
N ASP A 149 3.02 -12.40 -5.23
CA ASP A 149 3.29 -11.04 -4.79
C ASP A 149 2.48 -10.73 -3.51
N PRO A 150 3.14 -10.52 -2.35
CA PRO A 150 2.45 -10.22 -1.11
C PRO A 150 1.75 -8.85 -1.12
N ALA A 151 2.13 -7.93 -1.99
CA ALA A 151 1.51 -6.61 -2.12
C ALA A 151 0.16 -6.66 -2.84
N VAL A 152 -0.06 -7.64 -3.72
CA VAL A 152 -1.33 -7.84 -4.42
C VAL A 152 -2.26 -8.69 -3.55
N LYS A 153 -3.35 -8.09 -3.09
CA LYS A 153 -4.41 -8.80 -2.35
C LYS A 153 -5.67 -8.92 -3.20
N GLU A 154 -6.55 -9.83 -2.84
CA GLU A 154 -7.89 -9.93 -3.45
C GLU A 154 -8.63 -8.58 -3.39
N PHE A 155 -8.47 -7.87 -2.26
CA PHE A 155 -8.90 -6.49 -2.08
C PHE A 155 -8.50 -5.56 -3.24
N THR A 156 -7.23 -5.62 -3.68
CA THR A 156 -6.70 -4.76 -4.75
C THR A 156 -7.41 -5.03 -6.08
N ILE A 157 -7.65 -6.30 -6.41
CA ILE A 157 -8.32 -6.69 -7.66
C ILE A 157 -9.79 -6.24 -7.63
N ARG A 158 -10.48 -6.44 -6.49
CA ARG A 158 -11.86 -6.00 -6.31
C ARG A 158 -12.01 -4.48 -6.37
N LEU A 159 -11.03 -3.74 -5.87
CA LEU A 159 -11.01 -2.27 -5.98
C LEU A 159 -10.97 -1.84 -7.46
N TYR A 160 -10.11 -2.44 -8.29
CA TYR A 160 -10.10 -2.16 -9.73
C TYR A 160 -11.44 -2.48 -10.41
N ILE A 161 -12.06 -3.60 -10.06
CA ILE A 161 -13.40 -3.96 -10.58
C ILE A 161 -14.42 -2.89 -10.21
N ALA A 162 -14.42 -2.45 -8.95
CA ALA A 162 -15.37 -1.45 -8.48
C ALA A 162 -15.17 -0.10 -9.19
N GLU A 163 -13.91 0.34 -9.36
CA GLU A 163 -13.55 1.55 -10.09
C GLU A 163 -14.01 1.51 -11.56
N LEU A 164 -13.81 0.38 -12.25
CA LEU A 164 -14.29 0.17 -13.62
C LEU A 164 -15.81 0.26 -13.70
N TYR A 165 -16.52 -0.22 -12.68
CA TYR A 165 -17.98 -0.10 -12.61
C TYR A 165 -18.46 1.31 -12.28
N MET A 166 -17.66 2.21 -11.68
CA MET A 166 -18.17 3.52 -11.21
C MET A 166 -18.89 4.32 -12.30
N LYS A 167 -18.37 4.30 -13.54
CA LYS A 167 -19.02 4.95 -14.69
C LYS A 167 -20.00 4.06 -15.44
N LYS A 168 -19.78 2.74 -15.41
CA LYS A 168 -20.50 1.77 -16.23
C LYS A 168 -21.80 1.30 -15.58
N ASP A 169 -21.74 1.00 -14.29
CA ASP A 169 -22.82 0.47 -13.46
C ASP A 169 -22.58 0.90 -12.00
N PRO A 170 -22.98 2.14 -11.64
CA PRO A 170 -22.72 2.72 -10.32
C PRO A 170 -23.25 1.87 -9.16
N ASP A 171 -24.37 1.17 -9.35
CA ASP A 171 -24.94 0.30 -8.32
C ASP A 171 -24.03 -0.91 -8.02
N LYS A 172 -23.46 -1.54 -9.05
CA LYS A 172 -22.46 -2.60 -8.86
C LYS A 172 -21.17 -2.09 -8.24
N ALA A 173 -20.70 -0.92 -8.67
CA ALA A 173 -19.53 -0.29 -8.08
C ALA A 173 -19.73 -0.05 -6.58
N LEU A 174 -20.87 0.50 -6.19
CA LEU A 174 -21.21 0.78 -4.81
C LEU A 174 -21.29 -0.51 -3.98
N ALA A 175 -21.88 -1.57 -4.53
CA ALA A 175 -21.98 -2.87 -3.86
C ALA A 175 -20.58 -3.48 -3.61
N GLU A 176 -19.70 -3.48 -4.61
CA GLU A 176 -18.32 -3.97 -4.45
C GLU A 176 -17.54 -3.10 -3.46
N LEU A 177 -17.54 -1.78 -3.61
CA LEU A 177 -16.82 -0.87 -2.69
C LEU A 177 -17.24 -1.08 -1.23
N LYS A 178 -18.54 -1.24 -0.96
CA LYS A 178 -19.06 -1.55 0.38
C LYS A 178 -18.60 -2.91 0.89
N ASN A 179 -18.60 -3.92 0.04
CA ASN A 179 -18.14 -5.28 0.38
C ASN A 179 -16.66 -5.30 0.80
N ILE A 180 -15.83 -4.49 0.16
CA ILE A 180 -14.40 -4.36 0.48
C ILE A 180 -14.06 -3.17 1.39
N ASN A 181 -15.04 -2.53 2.02
CA ASN A 181 -14.81 -1.32 2.83
C ASN A 181 -14.28 -1.61 4.25
N TYR A 182 -13.14 -2.28 4.35
CA TYR A 182 -12.53 -2.62 5.63
C TYR A 182 -12.11 -1.37 6.39
N ASN A 183 -12.60 -1.20 7.62
CA ASN A 183 -12.32 -0.05 8.49
C ASN A 183 -12.54 1.33 7.83
N GLY A 184 -13.44 1.40 6.83
CA GLY A 184 -13.75 2.63 6.11
C GLY A 184 -12.67 3.11 5.13
N CYS A 185 -11.77 2.22 4.68
CA CYS A 185 -10.72 2.56 3.71
C CYS A 185 -11.26 3.13 2.39
N ASN A 186 -12.49 2.74 2.00
CA ASN A 186 -13.13 3.17 0.76
C ASN A 186 -14.20 4.26 1.00
N ASP A 187 -14.40 4.76 2.21
CA ASP A 187 -15.47 5.75 2.50
C ASP A 187 -15.36 7.00 1.61
N ALA A 188 -14.16 7.46 1.28
CA ALA A 188 -13.98 8.61 0.40
C ALA A 188 -14.48 8.34 -1.04
N ILE A 189 -14.14 7.17 -1.60
CA ILE A 189 -14.56 6.77 -2.94
C ILE A 189 -16.06 6.47 -2.97
N ILE A 190 -16.58 5.80 -1.92
CA ILE A 190 -18.02 5.56 -1.74
C ILE A 190 -18.77 6.89 -1.66
N GLY A 191 -18.26 7.85 -0.87
CA GLY A 191 -18.85 9.19 -0.74
C GLY A 191 -18.93 9.93 -2.08
N GLN A 192 -17.85 9.86 -2.88
CA GLN A 192 -17.83 10.42 -4.24
C GLN A 192 -18.87 9.76 -5.15
N LEU A 193 -18.91 8.42 -5.18
CA LEU A 193 -19.86 7.68 -6.01
C LEU A 193 -21.32 8.01 -5.63
N LEU A 194 -21.61 8.08 -4.33
CA LEU A 194 -22.95 8.42 -3.82
C LEU A 194 -23.35 9.84 -4.18
N LEU A 195 -22.40 10.78 -4.24
CA LEU A 195 -22.65 12.14 -4.72
C LEU A 195 -23.05 12.13 -6.20
N ASP A 196 -22.32 11.38 -7.03
CA ASP A 196 -22.60 11.22 -8.46
C ASP A 196 -23.94 10.53 -8.70
N MET A 197 -24.35 9.63 -7.80
CA MET A 197 -25.68 8.97 -7.79
C MET A 197 -26.79 9.84 -7.16
N HIS A 198 -26.50 11.09 -6.77
CA HIS A 198 -27.44 11.99 -6.08
C HIS A 198 -27.99 11.46 -4.74
N ASN A 199 -27.32 10.49 -4.10
CA ASN A 199 -27.66 9.99 -2.77
C ASN A 199 -26.96 10.83 -1.69
N ARG A 200 -27.50 12.04 -1.46
CA ARG A 200 -26.93 13.03 -0.54
C ARG A 200 -26.78 12.50 0.88
N GLU A 201 -27.77 11.78 1.40
CA GLU A 201 -27.77 11.34 2.79
C GLU A 201 -26.61 10.39 3.07
N GLU A 202 -26.49 9.33 2.28
CA GLU A 202 -25.44 8.34 2.47
C GLU A 202 -24.06 8.91 2.12
N CYS A 203 -23.97 9.81 1.13
CA CYS A 203 -22.74 10.53 0.82
C CYS A 203 -22.17 11.26 2.05
N LEU A 204 -23.02 11.95 2.81
CA LEU A 204 -22.61 12.69 4.00
C LEU A 204 -22.13 11.77 5.12
N GLU A 205 -22.72 10.59 5.30
CA GLU A 205 -22.28 9.58 6.27
C GLU A 205 -20.84 9.15 5.99
N TYR A 206 -20.58 8.64 4.78
CA TYR A 206 -19.26 8.13 4.39
C TYR A 206 -18.21 9.26 4.35
N SER A 207 -18.55 10.42 3.78
CA SER A 207 -17.62 11.54 3.68
C SER A 207 -17.22 12.10 5.05
N SER A 208 -18.16 12.16 6.00
CA SER A 208 -17.87 12.61 7.37
C SER A 208 -16.90 11.65 8.08
N MET A 209 -17.11 10.35 7.92
CA MET A 209 -16.26 9.32 8.51
C MET A 209 -14.87 9.29 7.88
N ALA A 210 -14.76 9.46 6.56
CA ALA A 210 -13.48 9.61 5.86
C ALA A 210 -12.71 10.83 6.35
N LEU A 211 -13.38 11.98 6.42
CA LEU A 211 -12.78 13.23 6.88
C LEU A 211 -12.29 13.11 8.33
N LEU A 212 -13.10 12.50 9.21
CA LEU A 212 -12.74 12.24 10.60
C LEU A 212 -11.50 11.35 10.74
N ARG A 213 -11.43 10.24 9.99
CA ARG A 213 -10.25 9.36 10.02
C ARG A 213 -9.00 10.07 9.50
N ASN A 214 -9.12 10.82 8.41
CA ASN A 214 -8.01 11.60 7.86
C ASN A 214 -7.49 12.63 8.87
N PHE A 215 -8.41 13.35 9.53
CA PHE A 215 -8.07 14.26 10.63
C PHE A 215 -7.28 13.55 11.73
N GLY A 216 -7.77 12.40 12.21
CA GLY A 216 -7.12 11.63 13.26
C GLY A 216 -5.70 11.16 12.88
N VAL A 217 -5.56 10.57 11.68
CA VAL A 217 -4.26 10.11 11.16
C VAL A 217 -3.30 11.28 10.99
N GLN A 218 -3.76 12.41 10.45
CA GLN A 218 -2.92 13.59 10.25
C GLN A 218 -2.41 14.15 11.58
N TYR A 219 -3.29 14.29 12.58
CA TYR A 219 -2.92 14.73 13.93
C TYR A 219 -1.88 13.80 14.57
N GLU A 220 -2.09 12.48 14.47
CA GLU A 220 -1.18 11.48 15.04
C GLU A 220 0.18 11.51 14.34
N LEU A 221 0.22 11.55 13.01
CA LEU A 221 1.46 11.60 12.23
C LEU A 221 2.29 12.85 12.58
N MET A 222 1.66 14.02 12.67
CA MET A 222 2.37 15.26 13.00
C MET A 222 2.95 15.22 14.41
N THR A 223 2.21 14.64 15.37
CA THR A 223 2.68 14.44 16.74
C THR A 223 3.85 13.46 16.80
N ASN A 224 3.74 12.31 16.12
CA ASN A 224 4.79 11.29 16.06
C ASN A 224 6.06 11.81 15.36
N MET A 225 5.91 12.54 14.26
CA MET A 225 7.03 13.17 13.56
C MET A 225 7.71 14.24 14.43
N SER A 226 6.94 15.04 15.18
CA SER A 226 7.48 16.02 16.11
C SER A 226 8.37 15.35 17.16
N LEU A 227 7.89 14.27 17.79
CA LEU A 227 8.66 13.45 18.73
C LEU A 227 9.93 12.85 18.10
N ALA A 228 9.81 12.27 16.90
CA ALA A 228 10.91 11.61 16.21
C ALA A 228 12.00 12.61 15.79
N VAL A 229 11.63 13.77 15.24
CA VAL A 229 12.58 14.81 14.82
C VAL A 229 13.26 15.45 16.04
N ALA A 230 12.52 15.74 17.10
CA ALA A 230 13.07 16.28 18.35
C ALA A 230 14.08 15.34 19.02
N SER A 231 14.03 14.03 18.75
CA SER A 231 14.95 13.04 19.33
C SER A 231 16.43 13.26 18.98
N SER A 232 16.72 14.05 17.94
CA SER A 232 18.11 14.42 17.61
C SER A 232 18.72 15.43 18.59
N GLY A 233 17.88 16.20 19.29
CA GLY A 233 18.28 17.30 20.17
C GLY A 233 18.90 18.52 19.47
N LYS A 234 19.01 18.52 18.13
CA LYS A 234 19.57 19.65 17.38
C LYS A 234 18.59 20.81 17.36
N VAL A 235 19.09 22.04 17.49
CA VAL A 235 18.26 23.26 17.50
C VAL A 235 17.35 23.34 16.26
N LYS A 236 17.89 23.09 15.06
CA LYS A 236 17.10 23.09 13.81
C LYS A 236 15.94 22.09 13.84
N ASP A 237 16.20 20.89 14.35
CA ASP A 237 15.22 19.80 14.39
C ASP A 237 14.16 20.07 15.47
N LEU A 238 14.56 20.62 16.63
CA LEU A 238 13.63 21.07 17.67
C LEU A 238 12.69 22.19 17.17
N ARG A 239 13.18 23.11 16.33
CA ARG A 239 12.32 24.12 15.69
C ARG A 239 11.30 23.49 14.76
N MET A 240 11.74 22.58 13.90
CA MET A 240 10.83 21.83 13.02
C MET A 240 9.79 21.04 13.83
N ALA A 241 10.17 20.47 14.97
CA ALA A 241 9.24 19.78 15.87
C ALA A 241 8.20 20.72 16.49
N VAL A 242 8.57 21.97 16.81
CA VAL A 242 7.64 23.03 17.24
C VAL A 242 6.69 23.39 16.09
N ASP A 243 7.21 23.63 14.88
CA ASP A 243 6.42 23.99 13.70
C ASP A 243 5.36 22.91 13.36
N LEU A 244 5.73 21.63 13.50
CA LEU A 244 4.81 20.49 13.34
C LEU A 244 3.65 20.54 14.35
N LEU A 245 3.92 20.92 15.61
CA LEU A 245 2.86 21.02 16.62
C LEU A 245 1.98 22.26 16.40
N ASP A 246 2.56 23.37 15.92
CA ASP A 246 1.77 24.56 15.56
C ASP A 246 0.80 24.25 14.43
N ALA A 247 1.26 23.57 13.37
CA ALA A 247 0.39 23.13 12.30
C ALA A 247 -0.68 22.12 12.79
N SER A 248 -0.34 21.23 13.73
CA SER A 248 -1.30 20.31 14.36
C SER A 248 -2.39 21.05 15.16
N ILE A 249 -2.01 22.08 15.92
CA ILE A 249 -2.95 22.93 16.67
C ILE A 249 -3.90 23.67 15.72
N VAL A 250 -3.42 24.20 14.60
CA VAL A 250 -4.28 24.84 13.58
C VAL A 250 -5.31 23.86 13.02
N ILE A 251 -4.93 22.59 12.81
CA ILE A 251 -5.86 21.55 12.36
C ILE A 251 -6.91 21.27 13.44
N LEU A 252 -6.51 21.12 14.71
CA LEU A 252 -7.45 20.92 15.82
C LEU A 252 -8.48 22.07 15.91
N ASP A 253 -8.02 23.31 15.79
CA ASP A 253 -8.87 24.50 15.81
C ASP A 253 -9.82 24.56 14.60
N THR A 254 -9.36 24.10 13.43
CA THR A 254 -10.18 24.05 12.21
C THR A 254 -11.38 23.10 12.34
N TYR A 255 -11.18 21.99 13.06
CA TYR A 255 -12.21 20.97 13.28
C TYR A 255 -13.04 21.21 14.55
N ALA A 256 -12.65 22.15 15.40
CA ALA A 256 -13.41 22.52 16.58
C ALA A 256 -14.76 23.14 16.21
N VAL A 257 -15.79 22.82 16.99
CA VAL A 257 -17.09 23.49 16.90
C VAL A 257 -16.94 24.91 17.49
N PRO A 258 -17.32 25.97 16.75
CA PRO A 258 -17.25 27.34 17.27
C PRO A 258 -18.02 27.50 18.58
N ASP A 259 -17.49 28.32 19.48
CA ASP A 259 -18.09 28.65 20.78
C ASP A 259 -18.38 27.44 21.69
N SER A 260 -17.72 26.31 21.44
CA SER A 260 -17.89 25.06 22.19
C SER A 260 -16.55 24.45 22.58
N ILE A 261 -16.48 23.88 23.78
CA ILE A 261 -15.32 23.13 24.27
C ILE A 261 -15.59 21.64 24.08
N GLY A 262 -14.82 21.03 23.19
CA GLY A 262 -14.99 19.64 22.77
C GLY A 262 -13.68 18.86 22.72
N TYR A 263 -13.75 17.63 22.21
CA TYR A 263 -12.62 16.68 22.21
C TYR A 263 -11.34 17.21 21.54
N THR A 264 -11.45 18.02 20.49
CA THR A 264 -10.29 18.66 19.83
C THR A 264 -9.48 19.54 20.79
N HIS A 265 -10.13 20.17 21.76
CA HIS A 265 -9.48 21.00 22.78
C HIS A 265 -8.68 20.13 23.76
N LYS A 266 -9.18 18.95 24.12
CA LYS A 266 -8.43 17.97 24.92
C LYS A 266 -7.16 17.50 24.20
N LEU A 267 -7.22 17.30 22.88
CA LEU A 267 -6.01 16.99 22.10
C LEU A 267 -5.05 18.20 22.05
N LYS A 268 -5.59 19.42 21.94
CA LYS A 268 -4.80 20.65 21.89
C LYS A 268 -3.97 20.85 23.15
N THR A 269 -4.51 20.51 24.33
CA THR A 269 -3.73 20.60 25.57
C THR A 269 -2.51 19.68 25.54
N ILE A 270 -2.63 18.47 25.00
CA ILE A 270 -1.51 17.54 24.84
C ILE A 270 -0.46 18.11 23.88
N SER A 271 -0.88 18.62 22.72
CA SER A 271 0.04 19.28 21.77
C SER A 271 0.80 20.45 22.41
N LEU A 272 0.13 21.27 23.22
CA LEU A 272 0.76 22.38 23.93
C LEU A 272 1.79 21.91 24.96
N ILE A 273 1.54 20.80 25.68
CA ILE A 273 2.51 20.23 26.63
C ILE A 273 3.74 19.67 25.91
N ILE A 274 3.55 18.97 24.79
CA ILE A 274 4.70 18.48 23.98
C ILE A 274 5.47 19.68 23.42
N LYS A 275 4.79 20.73 22.96
CA LYS A 275 5.42 21.97 22.46
C LYS A 275 6.22 22.67 23.57
N ALA A 276 5.67 22.75 24.78
CA ALA A 276 6.37 23.27 25.94
C ALA A 276 7.66 22.49 26.22
N TRP A 277 7.65 21.16 26.06
CA TRP A 277 8.85 20.35 26.21
C TRP A 277 9.93 20.71 25.17
N TRP A 278 9.56 20.97 23.92
CA TRP A 278 10.51 21.43 22.91
C TRP A 278 11.10 22.80 23.23
N PHE A 279 10.28 23.75 23.67
CA PHE A 279 10.77 25.04 24.15
C PHE A 279 11.71 24.89 25.36
N ALA A 280 11.39 23.97 26.29
CA ALA A 280 12.26 23.68 27.42
C ALA A 280 13.64 23.14 26.97
N CYS A 281 13.67 22.26 25.96
CA CYS A 281 14.89 21.74 25.33
C CYS A 281 15.69 22.86 24.62
N LEU A 282 15.00 23.80 23.98
CA LEU A 282 15.58 25.00 23.37
C LEU A 282 16.02 26.05 24.40
N LYS A 283 15.68 25.87 25.68
CA LYS A 283 15.89 26.81 26.80
C LYS A 283 15.10 28.12 26.67
N GLU A 284 13.98 28.08 25.97
CA GLU A 284 13.06 29.21 25.81
C GLU A 284 11.96 29.11 26.86
N TYR A 285 12.30 29.48 28.09
CA TYR A 285 11.42 29.23 29.23
C TYR A 285 10.14 30.08 29.22
N ASP A 286 10.17 31.31 28.68
CA ASP A 286 8.97 32.14 28.60
C ASP A 286 7.91 31.51 27.68
N ALA A 287 8.32 31.04 26.49
CA ALA A 287 7.44 30.33 25.55
C ALA A 287 6.97 28.97 26.09
N MET A 288 7.83 28.26 26.83
CA MET A 288 7.45 27.05 27.56
C MET A 288 6.35 27.35 28.59
N GLU A 289 6.52 28.37 29.43
CA GLU A 289 5.56 28.72 30.48
C GLU A 289 4.21 29.18 29.91
N GLU A 290 4.22 29.90 28.78
CA GLU A 290 3.01 30.26 28.03
C GLU A 290 2.25 29.02 27.56
N CYS A 291 2.92 28.08 26.90
CA CYS A 291 2.30 26.83 26.45
C CYS A 291 1.70 26.02 27.62
N VAL A 292 2.40 25.93 28.75
CA VAL A 292 1.91 25.23 29.94
C VAL A 292 0.68 25.93 30.52
N ARG A 293 0.68 27.27 30.58
CA ARG A 293 -0.45 28.06 31.09
C ARG A 293 -1.69 27.89 30.21
N ASP A 294 -1.53 28.00 28.90
CA ASP A 294 -2.62 27.84 27.93
C ASP A 294 -3.18 26.42 27.99
N SER A 295 -2.31 25.42 28.04
CA SER A 295 -2.71 24.03 28.22
C SER A 295 -3.49 23.80 29.50
N TYR A 296 -3.03 24.37 30.62
CA TYR A 296 -3.67 24.17 31.93
C TYR A 296 -5.06 24.83 31.96
N ASN A 297 -5.14 26.09 31.55
CA ASN A 297 -6.41 26.83 31.49
C ASN A 297 -7.42 26.12 30.58
N LEU A 298 -6.98 25.64 29.42
CA LEU A 298 -7.84 24.90 28.50
C LEU A 298 -8.27 23.55 29.07
N ALA A 299 -7.37 22.81 29.74
CA ALA A 299 -7.68 21.54 30.38
C ALA A 299 -8.73 21.69 31.49
N VAL A 300 -8.56 22.68 32.37
CA VAL A 300 -9.53 22.99 33.43
C VAL A 300 -10.88 23.41 32.85
N THR A 301 -10.89 24.21 31.78
CA THR A 301 -12.11 24.63 31.09
C THR A 301 -12.85 23.43 30.49
N TYR A 302 -12.13 22.55 29.81
CA TYR A 302 -12.66 21.28 29.30
C TYR A 302 -13.24 20.41 30.42
N ASP A 303 -12.53 20.28 31.53
CA ASP A 303 -12.94 19.42 32.65
C ASP A 303 -14.14 19.96 33.43
N LYS A 304 -14.40 21.27 33.39
CA LYS A 304 -15.58 21.93 33.98
C LYS A 304 -16.79 21.94 33.04
N THR A 305 -16.62 21.63 31.75
CA THR A 305 -17.72 21.67 30.78
C THR A 305 -18.67 20.48 31.00
N PRO A 306 -19.99 20.70 31.22
CA PRO A 306 -20.94 19.65 31.59
C PRO A 306 -21.19 18.61 30.48
N HIS A 307 -20.95 18.97 29.21
CA HIS A 307 -21.06 18.09 28.05
C HIS A 307 -19.67 17.71 27.53
N LYS A 308 -18.92 16.92 28.32
CA LYS A 308 -17.65 16.30 27.94
C LYS A 308 -17.87 15.24 26.87
N SER A 309 -18.44 15.62 25.75
CA SER A 309 -18.94 14.66 24.80
C SER A 309 -17.74 14.02 24.11
N SER A 310 -17.44 12.78 24.48
CA SER A 310 -16.73 11.85 23.61
C SER A 310 -17.50 11.66 22.30
N GLU A 311 -18.77 12.08 22.24
CA GLU A 311 -19.58 12.10 21.03
C GLU A 311 -18.97 13.04 19.98
N LEU A 312 -18.65 12.47 18.82
CA LEU A 312 -18.02 13.14 17.70
C LEU A 312 -18.93 14.21 17.08
N SER A 313 -20.24 13.95 17.07
CA SER A 313 -21.28 14.81 16.47
C SER A 313 -21.37 16.20 17.09
N THR A 314 -20.96 16.36 18.35
CA THR A 314 -21.03 17.64 19.07
C THR A 314 -19.65 18.25 19.31
N SER A 315 -18.58 17.51 19.01
CA SER A 315 -17.19 17.93 19.24
C SER A 315 -16.43 18.27 17.97
N ILE A 316 -16.94 17.86 16.79
CA ILE A 316 -16.28 18.06 15.51
C ILE A 316 -17.23 18.72 14.50
N ARG A 317 -16.79 19.85 13.94
CA ARG A 317 -17.56 20.73 13.04
C ARG A 317 -18.13 20.04 11.80
N PHE A 318 -17.40 19.11 11.21
CA PHE A 318 -17.72 18.48 9.93
C PHE A 318 -18.28 17.07 10.06
N TYR A 319 -18.78 16.71 11.25
CA TYR A 319 -19.44 15.44 11.48
C TYR A 319 -20.92 15.53 11.09
N LEU A 320 -21.27 15.08 9.89
CA LEU A 320 -22.62 15.17 9.32
C LEU A 320 -23.35 13.82 9.31
N CYS A 321 -22.84 12.83 10.03
CA CYS A 321 -23.50 11.54 10.23
C CYS A 321 -24.76 11.69 11.09
N LYS A 322 -25.81 10.94 10.75
CA LYS A 322 -27.00 10.76 11.60
C LYS A 322 -26.70 9.88 12.79
N HIS A 323 -25.83 8.89 12.62
CA HIS A 323 -25.44 8.00 13.71
C HIS A 323 -24.47 8.71 14.64
N LYS A 324 -24.80 8.67 15.94
CA LYS A 324 -23.92 9.18 16.98
C LYS A 324 -22.77 8.19 17.17
N SER A 325 -21.53 8.66 17.07
CA SER A 325 -20.33 7.88 17.38
C SER A 325 -19.54 8.55 18.50
N SER A 326 -18.81 7.77 19.29
CA SER A 326 -17.97 8.25 20.38
C SER A 326 -16.51 7.89 20.17
N VAL A 327 -15.60 8.78 20.58
CA VAL A 327 -14.17 8.49 20.66
C VAL A 327 -13.88 7.78 21.97
N TYR A 328 -13.19 6.64 21.87
CA TYR A 328 -12.51 6.04 23.00
C TYR A 328 -11.06 6.51 22.99
N ASP A 329 -10.59 7.11 24.08
CA ASP A 329 -9.19 7.49 24.25
C ASP A 329 -8.57 6.81 25.47
N SER A 330 -7.30 6.45 25.32
CA SER A 330 -6.49 5.83 26.39
C SER A 330 -5.84 6.85 27.31
N LEU A 331 -6.12 8.15 27.12
CA LEU A 331 -5.56 9.26 27.87
C LEU A 331 -6.36 9.50 29.16
N GLY A 332 -7.59 9.00 29.25
CA GLY A 332 -8.38 8.99 30.48
C GLY A 332 -9.55 9.98 30.44
N ALA A 333 -10.41 9.98 31.46
CA ALA A 333 -11.70 10.66 31.41
C ALA A 333 -11.64 12.22 31.39
N THR A 334 -10.50 12.81 31.76
CA THR A 334 -10.33 14.28 31.88
C THR A 334 -9.09 14.75 31.13
N ALA A 335 -9.04 16.02 30.73
CA ALA A 335 -7.87 16.61 30.08
C ALA A 335 -6.69 16.70 31.05
N VAL A 336 -6.93 17.06 32.32
CA VAL A 336 -5.90 17.09 33.36
C VAL A 336 -5.33 15.70 33.61
N SER A 337 -6.18 14.67 33.77
CA SER A 337 -5.69 13.29 33.96
C SER A 337 -4.91 12.79 32.74
N GLY A 338 -5.29 13.21 31.53
CA GLY A 338 -4.56 12.84 30.31
C GLY A 338 -3.15 13.40 30.26
N ILE A 339 -2.96 14.63 30.72
CA ILE A 339 -1.63 15.24 30.82
C ILE A 339 -0.80 14.57 31.93
N GLU A 340 -1.42 14.28 33.08
CA GLU A 340 -0.74 13.57 34.17
C GLU A 340 -0.35 12.12 33.75
N ALA A 341 -1.18 11.46 32.95
CA ALA A 341 -0.87 10.17 32.34
C ALA A 341 0.28 10.29 31.34
N LEU A 342 0.32 11.32 30.50
CA LEU A 342 1.44 11.59 29.57
C LEU A 342 2.77 11.74 30.33
N PHE A 343 2.78 12.47 31.45
CA PHE A 343 3.98 12.58 32.29
C PHE A 343 4.41 11.26 32.92
N SER A 344 3.46 10.36 33.15
CA SER A 344 3.68 9.04 33.76
C SER A 344 4.08 7.96 32.74
N GLN A 345 3.65 8.08 31.48
CA GLN A 345 4.00 7.17 30.39
C GLN A 345 5.44 7.43 29.92
N LYS A 346 6.38 6.74 30.56
CA LYS A 346 7.78 6.50 30.14
C LYS A 346 8.72 7.73 30.11
N ILE A 347 9.17 8.11 31.30
CA ILE A 347 10.60 8.34 31.55
C ILE A 347 11.27 6.95 31.59
N ASP A 348 11.44 6.31 30.44
CA ASP A 348 12.24 5.08 30.34
C ASP A 348 13.44 5.39 29.44
N GLY A 349 14.64 5.18 29.95
CA GLY A 349 15.91 5.79 29.50
C GLY A 349 16.42 5.34 28.13
N SER A 350 15.56 4.80 27.27
CA SER A 350 15.89 4.27 25.94
C SER A 350 15.77 5.31 24.81
N ASN A 351 15.15 6.47 25.06
CA ASN A 351 15.06 7.56 24.08
C ASN A 351 16.13 8.63 24.33
N LYS A 352 16.82 9.06 23.26
CA LYS A 352 17.81 10.17 23.28
C LYS A 352 17.21 11.55 23.61
N ILE A 353 15.92 11.62 23.92
CA ILE A 353 15.25 12.86 24.29
C ILE A 353 15.65 13.19 25.74
N ASN A 354 16.12 14.41 25.97
CA ASN A 354 16.59 14.81 27.30
C ASN A 354 15.40 15.05 28.25
N HIS A 355 15.00 14.00 28.97
CA HIS A 355 13.92 14.01 29.95
C HIS A 355 14.13 15.02 31.10
N LYS A 356 15.36 15.54 31.31
CA LYS A 356 15.60 16.64 32.26
C LYS A 356 14.78 17.88 31.94
N HIS A 357 14.54 18.16 30.65
CA HIS A 357 13.76 19.31 30.22
C HIS A 357 12.24 19.10 30.40
N LEU A 358 11.76 17.85 30.34
CA LEU A 358 10.38 17.52 30.69
C LEU A 358 10.10 17.82 32.17
N GLY A 359 11.07 17.58 33.06
CA GLY A 359 10.97 17.93 34.48
C GLY A 359 10.60 19.40 34.71
N LYS A 360 11.14 20.33 33.91
CA LYS A 360 10.80 21.75 33.99
C LYS A 360 9.35 22.04 33.58
N VAL A 361 8.85 21.33 32.57
CA VAL A 361 7.44 21.41 32.14
C VAL A 361 6.52 20.90 33.25
N ILE A 362 6.86 19.76 33.86
CA ILE A 362 6.11 19.16 34.97
C ILE A 362 6.10 20.09 36.20
N GLU A 363 7.24 20.67 36.56
CA GLU A 363 7.32 21.67 37.63
C GLU A 363 6.42 22.87 37.35
N CYS A 364 6.46 23.40 36.12
CA CYS A 364 5.60 24.50 35.71
C CYS A 364 4.11 24.12 35.79
N TRP A 365 3.73 22.95 35.29
CA TRP A 365 2.37 22.41 35.37
C TRP A 365 1.87 22.31 36.82
N ASN A 366 2.70 21.76 37.70
CA ASN A 366 2.38 21.63 39.12
C ASN A 366 2.25 22.97 39.84
N ARG A 367 2.99 24.00 39.41
CA ARG A 367 2.81 25.38 39.93
C ARG A 367 1.45 25.95 39.53
N MET A 368 1.01 25.76 38.29
CA MET A 368 -0.30 26.23 37.82
C MET A 368 -1.43 25.62 38.66
N LYS A 369 -1.36 24.32 38.93
CA LYS A 369 -2.32 23.59 39.77
C LYS A 369 -2.41 24.07 41.22
N LYS A 370 -1.29 24.54 41.80
CA LYS A 370 -1.26 25.05 43.18
C LYS A 370 -1.79 26.48 43.31
N ASN A 371 -1.81 27.22 42.21
CA ASN A 371 -2.24 28.61 42.16
C ASN A 371 -3.71 28.75 41.69
N GLU A 372 -4.50 27.66 41.66
CA GLU A 372 -5.94 27.76 41.45
C GLU A 372 -6.58 28.56 42.60
N PRO A 373 -7.41 29.58 42.30
CA PRO A 373 -8.10 30.37 43.31
C PRO A 373 -9.16 29.57 44.09
#